data_AF-A0A9Q4EI03-F1
#
_entry.id   AF-A0A9Q4EI03-F1
#
_cell.length_a   1.000
_cell.length_b   1.000
_cell.length_c   1.000
_cell.angle_alpha   90.00
_cell.angle_beta   90.00
_cell.angle_gamma   90.00
#
_symmetry.space_group_name_H-M   'P 1'
#
loop_
_entity.id
_entity.type
_entity.pdbx_description
1 polymer ?
#
loop_
_entity_poly.entity_id
_entity_poly.type
_entity_poly.pdbx_seq_one_letter_code
_entity_poly.pdbx_strand_id
1 'polypeptide(L)'
;MGFRKPDEIAEAAIEAGMKKVKLPLLSLLVLGFLGGAFIALGYLLDIRVIGDLPKEWGSMSSFIGAAVFPVGLILVVLAGAELITGNMMSVAMALFSRKISLKELAVNWVIVTIMNLIGALFVAYFFGHLVGLTETGPYLEKTIAVAQGKLDMSFGKVLVSGIGCNWLVCLAVWLSFGAQDGAGKIFGIWFPVMAFVAIGFQHVVANMFVIPAAIFAGSFTWGQFIGNLIPAFIGNIIGGAVFVGFIYFIAYHKKDRSRKEMKQVS
;
A
#
# COMPACT_ATOMS: atom_id res chain seq x y z
N MET A 1 -1.18 28.64 -4.32
CA MET A 1 -0.97 27.84 -3.09
C MET A 1 -0.44 26.49 -3.52
N GLY A 2 0.70 26.04 -2.99
CA GLY A 2 1.32 24.75 -3.37
C GLY A 2 0.62 23.50 -2.81
N PHE A 3 -0.58 23.65 -2.21
CA PHE A 3 -1.32 22.56 -1.58
C PHE A 3 -2.84 22.76 -1.74
N ARG A 4 -3.58 21.67 -1.96
CA ARG A 4 -5.05 21.62 -2.06
C ARG A 4 -5.71 21.57 -0.69
N LYS A 5 -6.86 22.20 -0.53
CA LYS A 5 -7.65 22.09 0.71
C LYS A 5 -8.22 20.67 0.87
N PRO A 6 -8.53 20.22 2.11
CA PRO A 6 -9.04 18.86 2.34
C PRO A 6 -10.29 18.48 1.51
N ASP A 7 -11.17 19.43 1.21
CA ASP A 7 -12.34 19.22 0.34
C ASP A 7 -11.96 18.98 -1.12
N GLU A 8 -10.98 19.71 -1.65
CA GLU A 8 -10.43 19.48 -2.98
C GLU A 8 -9.67 18.14 -3.07
N ILE A 9 -9.03 17.71 -1.97
CA ILE A 9 -8.40 16.39 -1.91
C ILE A 9 -9.45 15.28 -1.95
N ALA A 10 -10.56 15.44 -1.24
CA ALA A 10 -11.66 14.47 -1.26
C ALA A 10 -12.21 14.27 -2.68
N GLU A 11 -12.42 15.37 -3.42
CA GLU A 11 -12.84 15.33 -4.83
C GLU A 11 -11.80 14.65 -5.71
N ALA A 12 -10.51 14.98 -5.56
CA ALA A 12 -9.42 14.35 -6.30
C ALA A 12 -9.33 12.83 -6.04
N ALA A 13 -9.55 12.39 -4.79
CA ALA A 13 -9.55 10.97 -4.44
C ALA A 13 -10.74 10.22 -5.08
N ILE A 14 -11.93 10.83 -5.11
CA ILE A 14 -13.11 10.29 -5.81
C ILE A 14 -12.84 10.17 -7.31
N GLU A 15 -12.31 11.23 -7.94
CA GLU A 15 -11.98 11.22 -9.36
C GLU A 15 -10.92 10.16 -9.70
N ALA A 16 -9.90 10.01 -8.86
CA ALA A 16 -8.91 8.96 -9.00
C ALA A 16 -9.57 7.58 -8.97
N GLY A 17 -10.46 7.32 -8.01
CA GLY A 17 -11.22 6.07 -7.92
C GLY A 17 -12.05 5.78 -9.18
N MET A 18 -12.73 6.79 -9.73
CA MET A 18 -13.50 6.65 -10.97
C MET A 18 -12.60 6.35 -12.18
N LYS A 19 -11.44 6.99 -12.28
CA LYS A 19 -10.50 6.75 -13.40
C LYS A 19 -9.95 5.33 -13.34
N LYS A 20 -9.62 4.83 -12.16
CA LYS A 20 -9.05 3.49 -11.93
C LYS A 20 -9.97 2.36 -12.41
N VAL A 21 -11.28 2.47 -12.18
CA VAL A 21 -12.24 1.44 -12.63
C VAL A 21 -12.53 1.49 -14.13
N LYS A 22 -12.20 2.61 -14.79
CA LYS A 22 -12.38 2.82 -16.25
C LYS A 22 -11.12 2.52 -17.06
N LEU A 23 -10.03 2.11 -16.42
CA LEU A 23 -8.82 1.74 -17.14
C LEU A 23 -9.09 0.55 -18.08
N PRO A 24 -8.53 0.56 -19.30
CA PRO A 24 -8.52 -0.63 -20.14
C PRO A 24 -7.89 -1.81 -19.39
N LEU A 25 -8.42 -3.02 -19.60
CA LEU A 25 -7.98 -4.22 -18.87
C LEU A 25 -6.45 -4.41 -18.96
N LEU A 26 -5.85 -4.25 -20.13
CA LEU A 26 -4.41 -4.38 -20.31
C LEU A 26 -3.62 -3.38 -19.43
N SER A 27 -4.05 -2.12 -19.39
CA SER A 27 -3.45 -1.10 -18.52
C SER A 27 -3.59 -1.49 -17.06
N LEU A 28 -4.78 -1.94 -16.64
CA LEU A 28 -5.00 -2.37 -15.25
C LEU A 28 -4.10 -3.55 -14.86
N LEU A 29 -3.89 -4.51 -15.78
CA LEU A 29 -3.03 -5.67 -15.54
C LEU A 29 -1.56 -5.25 -15.41
N VAL A 30 -1.05 -4.47 -16.36
CA VAL A 30 0.36 -4.01 -16.37
C VAL A 30 0.65 -3.10 -15.18
N LEU A 31 -0.21 -2.12 -14.92
CA LEU A 31 -0.02 -1.19 -13.80
C LEU A 31 -0.20 -1.90 -12.45
N GLY A 32 -1.07 -2.90 -12.36
CA GLY A 32 -1.21 -3.75 -11.18
C GLY A 32 0.05 -4.59 -10.93
N PHE A 33 0.66 -5.14 -11.97
CA PHE A 33 1.94 -5.84 -11.85
C PHE A 33 3.02 -4.91 -11.31
N LEU A 34 3.16 -3.73 -11.91
CA LEU A 34 4.13 -2.72 -11.48
C LEU A 34 3.89 -2.28 -10.02
N GLY A 35 2.64 -2.17 -9.58
CA GLY A 35 2.32 -1.81 -8.21
C GLY A 35 2.88 -2.79 -7.18
N GLY A 36 2.73 -4.09 -7.45
CA GLY A 36 3.33 -5.15 -6.64
C GLY A 36 4.85 -5.14 -6.67
N ALA A 37 5.41 -5.05 -7.87
CA ALA A 37 6.86 -5.04 -8.08
C ALA A 37 7.54 -3.84 -7.40
N PHE A 38 6.95 -2.64 -7.46
CA PHE A 38 7.53 -1.44 -6.83
C PHE A 38 7.53 -1.53 -5.29
N ILE A 39 6.46 -2.05 -4.68
CA ILE A 39 6.46 -2.29 -3.24
C ILE A 39 7.50 -3.36 -2.87
N ALA A 40 7.61 -4.42 -3.66
CA ALA A 40 8.61 -5.47 -3.45
C ALA A 40 10.04 -4.95 -3.60
N LEU A 41 10.31 -4.06 -4.56
CA LEU A 41 11.62 -3.39 -4.71
C LEU A 41 11.96 -2.51 -3.51
N GLY A 42 10.98 -1.77 -2.97
CA GLY A 42 11.16 -1.00 -1.74
C GLY A 42 11.52 -1.89 -0.54
N TYR A 43 10.87 -3.07 -0.43
CA TYR A 43 11.19 -4.04 0.62
C TYR A 43 12.54 -4.74 0.38
N LEU A 44 12.88 -5.04 -0.86
CA LEU A 44 14.19 -5.59 -1.21
C LEU A 44 15.30 -4.61 -0.80
N LEU A 45 15.12 -3.32 -1.08
CA LEU A 45 16.05 -2.28 -0.62
C LEU A 45 16.16 -2.24 0.91
N ASP A 46 15.02 -2.26 1.62
CA ASP A 46 14.99 -2.33 3.08
C ASP A 46 15.84 -3.51 3.59
N ILE A 47 15.56 -4.75 3.16
CA ILE A 47 16.34 -5.94 3.54
C ILE A 47 17.83 -5.78 3.23
N ARG A 48 18.19 -5.23 2.06
CA ARG A 48 19.59 -5.01 1.68
C ARG A 48 20.29 -3.99 2.54
N VAL A 49 19.57 -2.96 3.01
CA VAL A 49 20.11 -1.93 3.89
C VAL A 49 20.25 -2.45 5.31
N ILE A 50 19.26 -3.18 5.84
CA ILE A 50 19.27 -3.61 7.25
C ILE A 50 19.99 -4.94 7.50
N GLY A 51 20.21 -5.75 6.46
CA GLY A 51 20.80 -7.09 6.58
C GLY A 51 22.16 -7.06 7.25
N ASP A 52 23.04 -6.17 6.80
CA ASP A 52 24.45 -6.11 7.20
C ASP A 52 24.75 -4.99 8.23
N LEU A 53 23.71 -4.41 8.84
CA LEU A 53 23.90 -3.40 9.88
C LEU A 53 24.36 -4.05 11.21
N PRO A 54 25.27 -3.39 11.96
CA PRO A 54 25.75 -3.92 13.23
C PRO A 54 24.61 -4.14 14.23
N LYS A 55 24.64 -5.27 14.95
CA LYS A 55 23.57 -5.65 15.89
C LYS A 55 23.45 -4.65 17.05
N GLU A 56 24.54 -3.97 17.40
CA GLU A 56 24.59 -3.00 18.49
C GLU A 56 23.75 -1.74 18.21
N TRP A 57 23.38 -1.51 16.95
CA TRP A 57 22.57 -0.36 16.54
C TRP A 57 21.09 -0.49 16.94
N GLY A 58 20.64 -1.70 17.29
CA GLY A 58 19.30 -1.94 17.81
C GLY A 58 18.20 -1.35 16.91
N SER A 59 17.34 -0.51 17.49
CA SER A 59 16.20 0.13 16.80
C SER A 59 16.61 1.07 15.66
N MET A 60 17.86 1.54 15.62
CA MET A 60 18.36 2.37 14.52
C MET A 60 18.36 1.61 13.19
N SER A 61 18.64 0.30 13.20
CA SER A 61 18.59 -0.54 12.00
C SER A 61 17.18 -0.55 11.40
N SER A 62 16.16 -0.76 12.24
CA SER A 62 14.75 -0.71 11.80
C SER A 62 14.34 0.69 11.31
N PHE A 63 14.84 1.76 11.92
CA PHE A 63 14.57 3.13 11.47
C PHE A 63 15.16 3.41 10.08
N ILE A 64 16.41 2.99 9.83
CA ILE A 64 17.06 3.18 8.53
C ILE A 64 16.32 2.37 7.44
N GLY A 65 15.96 1.12 7.73
CA GLY A 65 15.13 0.29 6.83
C GLY A 65 13.78 0.95 6.51
N ALA A 66 13.10 1.42 7.54
CA ALA A 66 11.85 2.16 7.41
C ALA A 66 12.00 3.46 6.61
N ALA A 67 13.16 4.12 6.66
CA ALA A 67 13.41 5.35 5.93
C ALA A 67 13.63 5.12 4.42
N VAL A 68 14.11 3.94 4.00
CA VAL A 68 14.35 3.62 2.58
C VAL A 68 13.17 2.93 1.90
N PHE A 69 12.35 2.20 2.65
CA PHE A 69 11.14 1.53 2.15
C PHE A 69 10.17 2.42 1.34
N PRO A 70 9.95 3.72 1.67
CA PRO A 70 9.01 4.59 0.96
C PRO A 70 9.24 4.74 -0.54
N VAL A 71 10.44 4.42 -1.04
CA VAL A 71 10.73 4.39 -2.48
C VAL A 71 9.68 3.60 -3.27
N GLY A 72 9.15 2.51 -2.70
CA GLY A 72 8.13 1.70 -3.35
C GLY A 72 6.84 2.47 -3.62
N LEU A 73 6.27 3.15 -2.61
CA LEU A 73 5.03 3.93 -2.80
C LEU A 73 5.28 5.21 -3.60
N ILE A 74 6.47 5.81 -3.49
CA ILE A 74 6.86 6.96 -4.34
C ILE A 74 6.82 6.56 -5.82
N LEU A 75 7.40 5.41 -6.19
CA LEU A 75 7.32 4.88 -7.55
C LEU A 75 5.88 4.61 -7.98
N VAL A 76 5.08 3.97 -7.12
CA VAL A 76 3.66 3.69 -7.42
C VAL A 76 2.91 4.98 -7.77
N VAL A 77 3.04 6.03 -6.94
CA VAL A 77 2.25 7.25 -7.10
C VAL A 77 2.77 8.12 -8.24
N LEU A 78 4.10 8.28 -8.37
CA LEU A 78 4.69 9.19 -9.35
C LEU A 78 4.82 8.58 -10.74
N ALA A 79 5.10 7.28 -10.85
CA ALA A 79 5.15 6.58 -12.13
C ALA A 79 3.77 6.08 -12.60
N GLY A 80 2.75 6.10 -11.72
CA GLY A 80 1.36 5.82 -12.08
C GLY A 80 0.97 4.34 -12.08
N ALA A 81 1.50 3.54 -11.16
CA ALA A 81 1.11 2.14 -10.99
C ALA A 81 -0.18 1.98 -10.16
N GLU A 82 -0.78 0.78 -10.22
CA GLU A 82 -2.00 0.45 -9.47
C GLU A 82 -1.66 -0.40 -8.25
N LEU A 83 -1.96 0.14 -7.06
CA LEU A 83 -1.73 -0.53 -5.79
C LEU A 83 -3.03 -0.71 -5.04
N ILE A 84 -3.35 -1.95 -4.65
CA ILE A 84 -4.63 -2.29 -4.03
C ILE A 84 -4.88 -1.48 -2.76
N THR A 85 -3.87 -1.28 -1.91
CA THR A 85 -4.03 -0.61 -0.62
C THR A 85 -4.44 0.85 -0.77
N GLY A 86 -3.94 1.57 -1.78
CA GLY A 86 -4.44 2.91 -2.15
C GLY A 86 -5.80 2.90 -2.87
N ASN A 87 -6.10 1.84 -3.63
CA ASN A 87 -7.39 1.65 -4.28
C ASN A 87 -8.51 1.36 -3.26
N MET A 88 -8.18 0.75 -2.11
CA MET A 88 -9.13 0.53 -1.01
C MET A 88 -9.74 1.84 -0.49
N MET A 89 -9.01 2.95 -0.51
CA MET A 89 -9.55 4.28 -0.22
C MET A 89 -10.22 4.90 -1.44
N SER A 90 -9.47 5.12 -2.53
CA SER A 90 -9.94 5.95 -3.65
C SER A 90 -11.16 5.37 -4.37
N VAL A 91 -11.17 4.06 -4.64
CA VAL A 91 -12.29 3.38 -5.29
C VAL A 91 -13.50 3.26 -4.35
N ALA A 92 -13.27 3.07 -3.05
CA ALA A 92 -14.36 3.10 -2.06
C ALA A 92 -15.00 4.49 -1.98
N MET A 93 -14.22 5.57 -1.98
CA MET A 93 -14.76 6.93 -2.03
C MET A 93 -15.59 7.18 -3.29
N ALA A 94 -15.16 6.67 -4.45
CA ALA A 94 -15.95 6.72 -5.67
C ALA A 94 -17.30 5.97 -5.53
N LEU A 95 -17.31 4.81 -4.86
CA LEU A 95 -18.54 4.07 -4.55
C LEU A 95 -19.43 4.87 -3.59
N PHE A 96 -18.89 5.43 -2.51
CA PHE A 96 -19.65 6.25 -1.55
C PHE A 96 -20.28 7.47 -2.21
N SER A 97 -19.60 8.07 -3.18
CA SER A 97 -20.12 9.16 -4.02
C SER A 97 -21.16 8.71 -5.05
N ARG A 98 -21.50 7.43 -5.11
CA ARG A 98 -22.44 6.79 -6.06
C ARG A 98 -22.04 6.99 -7.53
N LYS A 99 -20.75 7.20 -7.81
CA LYS A 99 -20.24 7.40 -9.18
C LYS A 99 -19.78 6.10 -9.85
N ILE A 100 -19.70 5.00 -9.10
CA ILE A 100 -19.40 3.65 -9.56
C ILE A 100 -20.31 2.65 -8.84
N SER A 101 -20.41 1.44 -9.39
CA SER A 101 -21.12 0.30 -8.81
C SER A 101 -20.24 -0.52 -7.88
N LEU A 102 -20.87 -1.31 -6.99
CA LEU A 102 -20.17 -2.28 -6.14
C LEU A 102 -19.42 -3.34 -6.98
N LYS A 103 -19.96 -3.70 -8.15
CA LYS A 103 -19.33 -4.62 -9.09
C LYS A 103 -18.01 -4.06 -9.62
N GLU A 104 -17.97 -2.79 -10.03
CA GLU A 104 -16.74 -2.14 -10.50
C GLU A 104 -15.68 -2.08 -9.40
N LEU A 105 -16.08 -1.80 -8.16
CA LEU A 105 -15.18 -1.85 -7.01
C LEU A 105 -14.60 -3.26 -6.82
N ALA A 106 -15.45 -4.29 -6.77
CA ALA A 106 -15.01 -5.66 -6.55
C ALA A 106 -14.07 -6.16 -7.67
N VAL A 107 -14.40 -5.87 -8.93
CA VAL A 107 -13.56 -6.23 -10.08
C VAL A 107 -12.20 -5.55 -10.01
N ASN A 108 -12.16 -4.24 -9.73
CA ASN A 108 -10.88 -3.53 -9.59
C ASN A 108 -10.05 -4.13 -8.46
N TRP A 109 -10.64 -4.31 -7.28
CA TRP A 109 -9.91 -4.82 -6.12
C TRP A 109 -9.35 -6.21 -6.36
N VAL A 110 -10.13 -7.13 -6.91
CA VAL A 110 -9.66 -8.50 -7.20
C VAL A 110 -8.53 -8.49 -8.22
N ILE A 111 -8.70 -7.80 -9.36
CA ILE A 111 -7.68 -7.77 -10.42
C ILE A 111 -6.38 -7.16 -9.91
N VAL A 112 -6.44 -6.00 -9.26
CA VAL A 112 -5.24 -5.31 -8.77
C VAL A 112 -4.56 -6.13 -7.67
N THR A 113 -5.31 -6.80 -6.79
CA THR A 113 -4.73 -7.69 -5.77
C THR A 113 -3.95 -8.84 -6.40
N ILE A 114 -4.53 -9.52 -7.39
CA ILE A 114 -3.86 -10.63 -8.08
C ILE A 114 -2.61 -10.14 -8.80
N MET A 115 -2.70 -9.01 -9.49
CA MET A 115 -1.55 -8.48 -10.23
C MET A 115 -0.45 -7.93 -9.30
N ASN A 116 -0.82 -7.32 -8.16
CA ASN A 116 0.14 -6.94 -7.13
C ASN A 116 0.85 -8.18 -6.55
N LEU A 117 0.13 -9.27 -6.32
CA LEU A 117 0.75 -10.54 -5.90
C LEU A 117 1.73 -11.05 -6.96
N ILE A 118 1.32 -11.09 -8.23
CA ILE A 118 2.20 -11.54 -9.33
C ILE A 118 3.46 -10.68 -9.43
N GLY A 119 3.33 -9.34 -9.33
CA GLY A 119 4.47 -8.43 -9.33
C GLY A 119 5.41 -8.62 -8.13
N ALA A 120 4.85 -8.85 -6.95
CA ALA A 120 5.65 -9.09 -5.74
C ALA A 120 6.37 -10.46 -5.81
N LEU A 121 5.70 -11.50 -6.29
CA LEU A 121 6.29 -12.83 -6.51
C LEU A 121 7.38 -12.80 -7.58
N PHE A 122 7.19 -12.01 -8.64
CA PHE A 122 8.23 -11.81 -9.66
C PHE A 122 9.51 -11.28 -9.02
N VAL A 123 9.44 -10.23 -8.21
CA VAL A 123 10.63 -9.67 -7.55
C VAL A 123 11.19 -10.64 -6.50
N ALA A 124 10.34 -11.31 -5.72
CA ALA A 124 10.77 -12.30 -4.73
C ALA A 124 11.53 -13.47 -5.38
N TYR A 125 11.04 -13.97 -6.51
CA TYR A 125 11.66 -15.10 -7.21
C TYR A 125 12.86 -14.68 -8.04
N PHE A 126 12.73 -13.73 -8.96
CA PHE A 126 13.81 -13.40 -9.88
C PHE A 126 14.93 -12.62 -9.20
N PHE A 127 14.63 -11.65 -8.34
CA PHE A 127 15.66 -10.82 -7.70
C PHE A 127 16.06 -11.37 -6.33
N GLY A 128 15.09 -11.84 -5.55
CA GLY A 128 15.36 -12.45 -4.25
C GLY A 128 16.07 -13.80 -4.38
N HIS A 129 15.42 -14.78 -5.02
CA HIS A 129 15.90 -16.17 -5.13
C HIS A 129 16.93 -16.38 -6.24
N LEU A 130 16.59 -16.12 -7.50
CA LEU A 130 17.45 -16.46 -8.65
C LEU A 130 18.76 -15.65 -8.69
N VAL A 131 18.70 -14.33 -8.45
CA VAL A 131 19.89 -13.49 -8.28
C VAL A 131 20.53 -13.67 -6.89
N GLY A 132 19.77 -14.16 -5.91
CA GLY A 132 20.24 -14.44 -4.55
C GLY A 132 20.32 -13.22 -3.63
N LEU A 133 19.67 -12.09 -3.97
CA LEU A 133 19.77 -10.85 -3.17
C LEU A 133 19.18 -10.98 -1.75
N THR A 134 18.33 -11.98 -1.53
CA THR A 134 17.74 -12.30 -0.21
C THR A 134 18.14 -13.68 0.31
N GLU A 135 19.07 -14.38 -0.34
CA GLU A 135 19.34 -15.81 -0.06
C GLU A 135 20.74 -16.12 0.45
N THR A 136 21.57 -15.10 0.68
CA THR A 136 22.95 -15.29 1.13
C THR A 136 23.22 -14.54 2.42
N GLY A 137 23.89 -15.20 3.37
CA GLY A 137 24.45 -14.60 4.58
C GLY A 137 23.47 -13.73 5.36
N PRO A 138 23.85 -12.50 5.76
CA PRO A 138 23.04 -11.67 6.65
C PRO A 138 21.68 -11.27 6.04
N TYR A 139 21.56 -11.24 4.72
CA TYR A 139 20.32 -10.90 4.03
C TYR A 139 19.28 -12.01 4.17
N LEU A 140 19.70 -13.28 4.06
CA LEU A 140 18.83 -14.43 4.28
C LEU A 140 18.32 -14.48 5.73
N GLU A 141 19.24 -14.33 6.69
CA GLU A 141 18.88 -14.30 8.12
C GLU A 141 17.82 -13.23 8.40
N LYS A 142 17.97 -12.04 7.78
CA LYS A 142 17.01 -10.96 7.95
C LYS A 142 15.68 -11.24 7.27
N THR A 143 15.68 -11.76 6.04
CA THR A 143 14.45 -12.14 5.33
C THR A 143 13.65 -13.17 6.13
N ILE A 144 14.31 -14.20 6.67
CA ILE A 144 13.67 -15.21 7.53
C ILE A 144 13.14 -14.56 8.82
N ALA A 145 13.94 -13.76 9.51
CA ALA A 145 13.52 -13.15 10.78
C ALA A 145 12.32 -12.21 10.61
N VAL A 146 12.29 -11.40 9.55
CA VAL A 146 11.17 -10.50 9.24
C VAL A 146 9.92 -11.30 8.86
N ALA A 147 10.06 -12.36 8.05
CA ALA A 147 8.94 -13.23 7.72
C ALA A 147 8.38 -13.97 8.95
N GLN A 148 9.26 -14.50 9.82
CA GLN A 148 8.90 -15.14 11.08
C GLN A 148 8.07 -14.20 11.96
N GLY A 149 8.56 -12.98 12.20
CA GLY A 149 7.85 -12.00 13.03
C GLY A 149 6.47 -11.64 12.49
N LYS A 150 6.24 -11.75 11.18
CA LYS A 150 4.91 -11.56 10.57
C LYS A 150 4.01 -12.79 10.73
N LEU A 151 4.58 -13.99 10.68
CA LEU A 151 3.85 -15.25 10.79
C LEU A 151 3.51 -15.64 12.24
N ASP A 152 4.28 -15.16 13.22
CA ASP A 152 4.04 -15.41 14.66
C ASP A 152 2.83 -14.66 15.23
N MET A 153 2.35 -13.63 14.52
CA MET A 153 1.20 -12.86 14.95
C MET A 153 -0.09 -13.67 14.78
N SER A 154 -0.89 -13.74 15.83
CA SER A 154 -2.23 -14.33 15.75
C SER A 154 -3.15 -13.53 14.81
N PHE A 155 -4.21 -14.18 14.29
CA PHE A 155 -5.16 -13.58 13.35
C PHE A 155 -5.63 -12.18 13.75
N GLY A 156 -6.06 -12.01 15.01
CA GLY A 156 -6.55 -10.72 15.51
C GLY A 156 -5.46 -9.63 15.54
N LYS A 157 -4.22 -10.00 15.90
CA LYS A 157 -3.08 -9.07 15.87
C LYS A 157 -2.74 -8.65 14.44
N VAL A 158 -2.74 -9.59 13.49
CA VAL A 158 -2.50 -9.28 12.07
C VAL A 158 -3.58 -8.36 11.51
N LEU A 159 -4.86 -8.63 11.85
CA LEU A 159 -5.99 -7.81 11.43
C LEU A 159 -5.87 -6.37 11.93
N VAL A 160 -5.69 -6.16 13.23
CA VAL A 160 -5.60 -4.81 13.82
C VAL A 160 -4.36 -4.06 13.30
N SER A 161 -3.24 -4.78 13.17
CA SER A 161 -2.02 -4.24 12.56
C SER A 161 -2.24 -3.82 11.10
N GLY A 162 -3.03 -4.59 10.35
CA GLY A 162 -3.44 -4.24 8.98
C GLY A 162 -4.30 -2.97 8.90
N ILE A 163 -5.17 -2.73 9.89
CA ILE A 163 -5.95 -1.48 9.97
C ILE A 163 -5.01 -0.28 10.09
N GLY A 164 -4.10 -0.33 11.06
CA GLY A 164 -3.12 0.74 11.29
C GLY A 164 -2.21 0.97 10.07
N CYS A 165 -1.78 -0.12 9.41
CA CYS A 165 -0.99 -0.02 8.19
C CYS A 165 -1.70 0.79 7.11
N ASN A 166 -2.91 0.35 6.70
CA ASN A 166 -3.53 0.96 5.54
C ASN A 166 -4.14 2.32 5.83
N TRP A 167 -4.37 2.66 7.11
CA TRP A 167 -4.64 4.04 7.49
C TRP A 167 -3.47 4.95 7.08
N LEU A 168 -2.23 4.60 7.45
CA LEU A 168 -1.06 5.39 7.08
C LEU A 168 -0.75 5.37 5.57
N VAL A 169 -0.91 4.22 4.90
CA VAL A 169 -0.73 4.13 3.44
C VAL A 169 -1.75 4.99 2.70
N CYS A 170 -3.01 4.96 3.09
CA CYS A 170 -4.03 5.80 2.47
C CYS A 170 -3.83 7.29 2.78
N LEU A 171 -3.33 7.64 3.97
CA LEU A 171 -2.93 9.01 4.27
C LEU A 171 -1.73 9.47 3.43
N ALA A 172 -0.76 8.61 3.14
CA ALA A 172 0.33 8.90 2.22
C ALA A 172 -0.22 9.29 0.82
N VAL A 173 -1.15 8.49 0.30
CA VAL A 173 -1.82 8.77 -0.98
C VAL A 173 -2.66 10.05 -0.89
N TRP A 174 -3.40 10.26 0.19
CA TRP A 174 -4.19 11.47 0.44
C TRP A 174 -3.32 12.73 0.43
N LEU A 175 -2.21 12.74 1.17
CA LEU A 175 -1.27 13.87 1.21
C LEU A 175 -0.65 14.12 -0.16
N SER A 176 -0.39 13.07 -0.95
CA SER A 176 0.11 13.20 -2.32
C SER A 176 -0.89 13.87 -3.27
N PHE A 177 -2.20 13.71 -3.04
CA PHE A 177 -3.23 14.46 -3.78
C PHE A 177 -3.32 15.92 -3.34
N GLY A 178 -2.89 16.22 -2.12
CA GLY A 178 -2.79 17.57 -1.59
C GLY A 178 -1.65 18.37 -2.21
N ALA A 179 -0.48 17.75 -2.43
CA ALA A 179 0.69 18.44 -2.98
C ALA A 179 0.59 18.68 -4.51
N GLN A 180 1.01 19.87 -4.95
CA GLN A 180 1.01 20.26 -6.36
C GLN A 180 2.37 20.09 -7.06
N ASP A 181 3.45 19.96 -6.29
CA ASP A 181 4.80 19.73 -6.79
C ASP A 181 5.32 18.32 -6.45
N GLY A 182 6.37 17.89 -7.14
CA GLY A 182 6.95 16.55 -6.95
C GLY A 182 7.56 16.33 -5.57
N ALA A 183 8.24 17.34 -5.01
CA ALA A 183 8.89 17.21 -3.70
C ALA A 183 7.86 17.08 -2.58
N GLY A 184 6.79 17.90 -2.61
CA GLY A 184 5.68 17.80 -1.68
C GLY A 184 4.99 16.43 -1.72
N LYS A 185 4.84 15.82 -2.90
CA LYS A 185 4.32 14.45 -3.03
C LYS A 185 5.26 13.43 -2.40
N ILE A 186 6.57 13.54 -2.66
CA ILE A 186 7.59 12.65 -2.09
C ILE A 186 7.54 12.71 -0.55
N PHE A 187 7.60 13.90 0.05
CA PHE A 187 7.57 14.03 1.51
C PHE A 187 6.22 13.61 2.13
N GLY A 188 5.11 13.93 1.47
CA GLY A 188 3.78 13.49 1.89
C GLY A 188 3.61 11.97 1.88
N ILE A 189 4.35 11.27 1.01
CA ILE A 189 4.40 9.80 0.97
C ILE A 189 5.41 9.24 1.96
N TRP A 190 6.59 9.85 2.06
CA TRP A 190 7.73 9.31 2.80
C TRP A 190 7.40 9.10 4.28
N PHE A 191 6.94 10.13 4.98
CA PHE A 191 6.79 10.07 6.43
C PHE A 191 5.72 9.07 6.89
N PRO A 192 4.51 9.01 6.32
CA PRO A 192 3.53 8.00 6.73
C PRO A 192 3.97 6.56 6.41
N VAL A 193 4.68 6.36 5.29
CA VAL A 193 5.20 5.04 4.93
C VAL A 193 6.30 4.60 5.89
N MET A 194 7.27 5.48 6.15
CA MET A 194 8.32 5.25 7.15
C MET A 194 7.71 4.93 8.52
N ALA A 195 6.67 5.66 8.94
CA ALA A 195 6.00 5.43 10.20
C ALA A 195 5.42 4.01 10.31
N PHE A 196 4.65 3.54 9.31
CA PHE A 196 4.04 2.20 9.44
C PHE A 196 5.09 1.09 9.44
N VAL A 197 6.19 1.26 8.70
CA VAL A 197 7.28 0.28 8.66
C VAL A 197 8.03 0.27 9.99
N ALA A 198 8.38 1.44 10.53
CA ALA A 198 9.06 1.55 11.82
C ALA A 198 8.21 1.03 12.99
N ILE A 199 6.89 1.20 12.93
CA ILE A 199 5.94 0.65 13.92
C ILE A 199 5.82 -0.89 13.78
N GLY A 200 6.08 -1.44 12.60
CA GLY A 200 5.96 -2.88 12.34
C GLY A 200 4.54 -3.31 11.95
N PHE A 201 3.79 -2.45 11.25
CA PHE A 201 2.44 -2.81 10.81
C PHE A 201 2.42 -3.81 9.62
N GLN A 202 1.29 -4.51 9.45
CA GLN A 202 1.09 -5.54 8.43
C GLN A 202 0.53 -4.93 7.13
N HIS A 203 1.38 -4.82 6.11
CA HIS A 203 0.98 -4.38 4.77
C HIS A 203 0.81 -5.58 3.85
N VAL A 204 -0.41 -5.81 3.34
CA VAL A 204 -0.72 -7.02 2.56
C VAL A 204 0.19 -7.19 1.34
N VAL A 205 0.49 -6.13 0.58
CA VAL A 205 1.36 -6.22 -0.61
C VAL A 205 2.84 -6.38 -0.23
N ALA A 206 3.27 -5.83 0.91
CA ALA A 206 4.63 -6.05 1.39
C ALA A 206 4.81 -7.51 1.85
N ASN A 207 3.76 -8.09 2.46
CA ASN A 207 3.72 -9.49 2.85
C ASN A 207 3.71 -10.44 1.64
N MET A 208 3.14 -10.01 0.49
CA MET A 208 3.22 -10.73 -0.80
C MET A 208 4.65 -10.83 -1.36
N PHE A 209 5.62 -10.09 -0.82
CA PHE A 209 7.04 -10.21 -1.18
C PHE A 209 7.82 -10.99 -0.12
N VAL A 210 7.88 -10.49 1.13
CA VAL A 210 8.87 -10.97 2.10
C VAL A 210 8.60 -12.38 2.59
N ILE A 211 7.32 -12.78 2.71
CA ILE A 211 6.97 -14.14 3.12
C ILE A 211 7.28 -15.11 1.96
N PRO A 212 6.85 -14.87 0.70
CA PRO A 212 7.29 -15.69 -0.43
C PRO A 212 8.80 -15.76 -0.64
N ALA A 213 9.55 -14.68 -0.43
CA ALA A 213 11.02 -14.72 -0.50
C ALA A 213 11.62 -15.73 0.49
N ALA A 214 11.12 -15.75 1.74
CA ALA A 214 11.53 -16.75 2.73
C ALA A 214 11.01 -18.17 2.43
N ILE A 215 9.87 -18.31 1.75
CA ILE A 215 9.36 -19.60 1.25
C ILE A 215 10.26 -20.15 0.15
N PHE A 216 10.68 -19.32 -0.81
CA PHE A 216 11.61 -19.74 -1.88
C PHE A 216 12.98 -20.16 -1.32
N ALA A 217 13.42 -19.51 -0.23
CA ALA A 217 14.59 -19.92 0.54
C ALA A 217 14.37 -21.16 1.44
N GLY A 218 13.19 -21.80 1.40
CA GLY A 218 12.90 -23.06 2.09
C GLY A 218 12.52 -22.94 3.58
N SER A 219 12.21 -21.74 4.09
CA SER A 219 12.01 -21.52 5.54
C SER A 219 10.54 -21.58 6.00
N PHE A 220 9.57 -21.38 5.10
CA PHE A 220 8.14 -21.33 5.44
C PHE A 220 7.28 -22.00 4.37
N THR A 221 5.97 -22.10 4.64
CA THR A 221 4.99 -22.71 3.72
C THR A 221 4.00 -21.71 3.15
N TRP A 222 3.47 -22.02 1.96
CA TRP A 222 2.37 -21.27 1.36
C TRP A 222 1.10 -21.26 2.23
N GLY A 223 0.87 -22.30 3.03
CA GLY A 223 -0.23 -22.33 4.00
C GLY A 223 -0.12 -21.24 5.07
N GLN A 224 1.08 -21.05 5.63
CA GLN A 224 1.36 -19.96 6.57
C GLN A 224 1.19 -18.58 5.91
N PHE A 225 1.64 -18.43 4.65
CA PHE A 225 1.44 -17.21 3.88
C PHE A 225 -0.05 -16.85 3.75
N ILE A 226 -0.90 -17.80 3.34
CA ILE A 226 -2.35 -17.57 3.24
C ILE A 226 -2.97 -17.23 4.60
N GLY A 227 -2.52 -17.90 5.68
CA GLY A 227 -2.96 -17.61 7.04
C GLY A 227 -2.67 -16.18 7.51
N ASN A 228 -1.57 -15.58 7.05
CA ASN A 228 -1.25 -14.17 7.29
C ASN A 228 -1.98 -13.23 6.30
N LEU A 229 -2.06 -13.61 5.03
CA LEU A 229 -2.58 -12.77 3.96
C LEU A 229 -4.04 -12.37 4.18
N ILE A 230 -4.88 -13.31 4.62
CA ILE A 230 -6.32 -13.09 4.84
C ILE A 230 -6.59 -12.01 5.90
N PRO A 231 -6.14 -12.13 7.15
CA PRO A 231 -6.38 -11.09 8.16
C PRO A 231 -5.72 -9.77 7.78
N ALA A 232 -4.53 -9.77 7.14
CA ALA A 232 -3.88 -8.54 6.70
C ALA A 232 -4.71 -7.82 5.63
N PHE A 233 -5.26 -8.56 4.67
CA PHE A 233 -6.11 -8.01 3.62
C PHE A 233 -7.39 -7.39 4.19
N ILE A 234 -8.08 -8.09 5.10
CA ILE A 234 -9.28 -7.58 5.77
C ILE A 234 -8.95 -6.31 6.57
N GLY A 235 -7.87 -6.34 7.36
CA GLY A 235 -7.41 -5.19 8.13
C GLY A 235 -7.10 -4.00 7.22
N ASN A 236 -6.39 -4.22 6.12
CA ASN A 236 -6.09 -3.16 5.16
C ASN A 236 -7.36 -2.60 4.50
N ILE A 237 -8.38 -3.41 4.16
CA ILE A 237 -9.67 -2.91 3.67
C ILE A 237 -10.29 -1.95 4.68
N ILE A 238 -10.37 -2.35 5.95
CA ILE A 238 -10.96 -1.54 7.01
C ILE A 238 -10.18 -0.22 7.17
N GLY A 239 -8.84 -0.28 7.22
CA GLY A 239 -7.99 0.92 7.32
C GLY A 239 -8.18 1.90 6.16
N GLY A 240 -8.23 1.41 4.92
CA GLY A 240 -8.33 2.26 3.74
C GLY A 240 -9.75 2.75 3.45
N ALA A 241 -10.71 1.83 3.38
CA ALA A 241 -12.08 2.14 2.99
C ALA A 241 -12.87 2.83 4.11
N VAL A 242 -12.67 2.44 5.36
CA VAL A 242 -13.42 3.00 6.50
C VAL A 242 -12.69 4.19 7.11
N PHE A 243 -11.48 3.98 7.65
CA PHE A 243 -10.81 5.00 8.44
C PHE A 243 -10.31 6.20 7.65
N VAL A 244 -10.03 6.03 6.35
CA VAL A 244 -9.70 7.15 5.46
C VAL A 244 -10.88 7.44 4.53
N GLY A 245 -11.26 6.48 3.67
CA GLY A 245 -12.28 6.71 2.65
C GLY A 245 -13.61 7.22 3.19
N PHE A 246 -14.24 6.50 4.13
CA PHE A 246 -15.56 6.84 4.65
C PHE A 246 -15.55 8.07 5.57
N ILE A 247 -14.58 8.15 6.49
CA ILE A 247 -14.46 9.29 7.43
C ILE A 247 -14.24 10.60 6.67
N TYR A 248 -13.28 10.64 5.75
CA TYR A 248 -13.02 11.87 4.98
C TYR A 248 -14.14 12.16 3.99
N PHE A 249 -14.81 11.14 3.46
CA PHE A 249 -16.01 11.35 2.65
C PHE A 249 -17.12 12.05 3.45
N ILE A 250 -17.42 11.61 4.68
CA ILE A 250 -18.41 12.30 5.52
C ILE A 250 -17.98 13.74 5.84
N ALA A 251 -16.72 13.94 6.19
CA ALA A 251 -16.22 15.23 6.64
C ALA A 251 -16.14 16.29 5.52
N TYR A 252 -15.77 15.87 4.31
CA TYR A 252 -15.37 16.80 3.25
C TYR A 252 -16.13 16.65 1.94
N HIS A 253 -16.91 15.57 1.73
CA HIS A 253 -17.76 15.49 0.56
C HIS A 253 -18.95 16.43 0.74
N LYS A 254 -18.89 17.58 0.07
CA LYS A 254 -20.01 18.52 0.02
C LYS A 254 -21.21 17.80 -0.59
N LYS A 255 -22.25 17.56 0.23
CA LYS A 255 -23.60 17.36 -0.31
C LYS A 255 -23.86 18.52 -1.26
N ASP A 256 -24.40 18.21 -2.43
CA ASP A 256 -24.84 19.09 -3.52
C ASP A 256 -25.87 20.19 -3.11
N ARG A 257 -25.85 20.67 -1.84
CA ARG A 257 -26.76 21.68 -1.30
C ARG A 257 -26.45 23.09 -1.83
N SER A 258 -25.20 23.44 -2.08
CA SER A 258 -24.83 24.80 -2.54
C SER A 258 -25.04 25.04 -4.04
N ARG A 259 -25.18 24.00 -4.88
CA ARG A 259 -25.49 24.17 -6.32
C ARG A 259 -26.98 24.32 -6.63
N LYS A 260 -27.86 23.86 -5.75
CA LYS A 260 -29.32 24.07 -5.88
C LYS A 260 -29.77 25.41 -5.32
N GLU A 261 -29.16 25.89 -4.24
CA GLU A 261 -29.48 27.21 -3.67
C GLU A 261 -29.08 28.37 -4.61
N MET A 262 -27.96 28.28 -5.34
CA MET A 262 -27.61 29.30 -6.35
C MET A 262 -28.48 29.28 -7.62
N LYS A 263 -29.15 28.16 -7.93
CA LYS A 263 -30.09 28.06 -9.07
C LYS A 263 -31.53 28.42 -8.71
N GLN A 264 -31.84 28.64 -7.43
CA GLN A 264 -33.15 29.12 -6.98
C GLN A 264 -33.16 30.62 -6.67
N VAL A 265 -31.99 31.28 -6.73
CA VAL A 265 -31.82 32.73 -6.51
C VAL A 265 -31.42 33.45 -7.81
N SER A 266 -31.40 32.74 -8.95
CA SER A 266 -31.19 33.28 -10.31
C SER A 266 -32.41 33.04 -11.17
#